data_AF-A0A9W8UNE6-F1
#
_entry.id   AF-A0A9W8UNE6-F1
#
_cell.length_a   1.000
_cell.length_b   1.000
_cell.length_c   1.000
_cell.angle_alpha   90.00
_cell.angle_beta   90.00
_cell.angle_gamma   90.00
#
_symmetry.space_group_name_H-M   'P 1'
#
loop_
_entity.id
_entity.type
_entity.pdbx_description
1 polymer ?
#
loop_
_entity_poly.entity_id
_entity_poly.type
_entity_poly.pdbx_seq_one_letter_code
_entity_poly.pdbx_strand_id
1 'polypeptide(L)'
;MNCDELQEGAKGERYIIKRPKALQWFCDGELQKDSDEERQAGRFELFLDLLYVAIVANLSDELSEHPDGAHVAKYILTFTPAWHIWVDLREIMNSYYTDDLIQRLVILWVMALLVLFANNANAVDDDLSAMRTAAGAYVAARFTTMLVFLISSFASYAHQVQARIMAGFMFVGLLITVPLFVEGVSVGAKAGVVAVMVVYQELTWSLTLSPWLKRRLKLRYSTAVDIAHEIDRMAAFFIIILGEFVYIVIVGNPAGTGLTPGYAKAVCTLVIAFCLNWIYVSGDGSLAGTHPIRRSPWTAFGFFLLHLPMAAAFLIAGHISAMSVALEEFEEGQRWLLGAGLGIGVLCLWAYGMLYKADEVRHDLMLPKNLRIGMRLVIAVILMIIPVTHEHFSATQFMVIVMGLIAFLTIWETIGGMLKSTAIFEPWTDAHPPSGALLRGESSTQNSDGLIDRES
;
A
#
# COMPACT_ATOMS: atom_id res chain seq x y z
N MET A 1 -8.81 -2.86 -26.24
CA MET A 1 -7.64 -3.59 -26.72
C MET A 1 -8.15 -4.71 -27.61
N ASN A 2 -7.96 -4.57 -28.91
CA ASN A 2 -8.48 -5.53 -29.88
C ASN A 2 -7.58 -6.80 -29.87
N CYS A 3 -8.13 -7.99 -30.13
CA CYS A 3 -7.36 -9.24 -30.11
C CYS A 3 -6.19 -9.23 -31.10
N ASP A 4 -6.32 -8.46 -32.18
CA ASP A 4 -5.31 -8.35 -33.23
C ASP A 4 -4.06 -7.59 -32.77
N GLU A 5 -4.21 -6.54 -31.95
CA GLU A 5 -3.09 -5.77 -31.37
C GLU A 5 -2.26 -6.61 -30.37
N LEU A 6 -2.92 -7.56 -29.68
CA LEU A 6 -2.25 -8.50 -28.77
C LEU A 6 -1.41 -9.55 -29.51
N GLN A 7 -1.76 -9.87 -30.76
CA GLN A 7 -1.12 -10.94 -31.52
C GLN A 7 0.01 -10.43 -32.42
N GLU A 8 -0.07 -9.18 -32.92
CA GLU A 8 0.96 -8.62 -33.81
C GLU A 8 2.34 -8.43 -33.14
N GLY A 9 2.39 -8.33 -31.81
CA GLY A 9 3.65 -8.24 -31.03
C GLY A 9 4.17 -9.55 -30.42
N ALA A 10 3.37 -10.64 -30.45
CA ALA A 10 3.66 -11.86 -29.72
C ALA A 10 4.71 -12.73 -30.44
N LYS A 11 6.00 -12.41 -30.24
CA LYS A 11 7.09 -13.34 -30.61
C LYS A 11 7.00 -14.58 -29.72
N GLY A 12 6.78 -15.75 -30.33
CA GLY A 12 6.73 -17.03 -29.60
C GLY A 12 7.94 -17.24 -28.70
N GLU A 13 7.70 -17.60 -27.44
CA GLU A 13 8.76 -17.79 -26.46
C GLU A 13 9.56 -19.07 -26.75
N ARG A 14 10.89 -18.96 -26.75
CA ARG A 14 11.79 -20.09 -27.05
C ARG A 14 12.22 -20.90 -25.82
N TYR A 15 11.95 -20.41 -24.61
CA TYR A 15 12.47 -20.97 -23.36
C TYR A 15 11.39 -21.06 -22.27
N ILE A 16 11.21 -22.25 -21.69
CA ILE A 16 10.29 -22.50 -20.55
C ILE A 16 10.86 -21.92 -19.25
N ILE A 17 12.19 -21.92 -19.13
CA ILE A 17 12.93 -21.35 -18.00
C ILE A 17 13.77 -20.23 -18.56
N LYS A 18 13.56 -19.00 -18.09
CA LYS A 18 14.31 -17.85 -18.54
C LYS A 18 15.37 -17.52 -17.50
N ARG A 19 16.46 -16.92 -17.97
CA ARG A 19 17.47 -16.35 -17.08
C ARG A 19 16.85 -15.14 -16.36
N PRO A 20 16.96 -15.02 -15.03
CA PRO A 20 16.65 -13.78 -14.33
C PRO A 20 17.48 -12.63 -14.88
N LYS A 21 16.83 -11.58 -15.37
CA LYS A 21 17.47 -10.38 -15.91
C LYS A 21 17.18 -9.19 -15.02
N ALA A 22 18.18 -8.35 -14.78
CA ALA A 22 17.93 -7.06 -14.16
C ALA A 22 17.12 -6.19 -15.13
N LEU A 23 15.94 -5.76 -14.71
CA LEU A 23 15.10 -4.88 -15.53
C LEU A 23 15.65 -3.46 -15.57
N GLN A 24 16.17 -2.96 -14.45
CA GLN A 24 16.72 -1.61 -14.31
C GLN A 24 17.93 -1.60 -13.38
N TRP A 25 18.96 -0.82 -13.70
CA TRP A 25 20.13 -0.66 -12.84
C TRP A 25 20.80 0.68 -13.07
N PHE A 26 21.58 1.14 -12.10
CA PHE A 26 22.50 2.25 -12.30
C PHE A 26 23.87 1.73 -12.75
N CYS A 27 24.45 2.33 -13.78
CA CYS A 27 25.85 2.15 -14.19
C CYS A 27 26.56 3.49 -14.09
N ASP A 28 27.58 3.59 -13.23
CA ASP A 28 28.35 4.84 -13.03
C ASP A 28 27.45 6.05 -12.66
N GLY A 29 26.29 5.79 -12.03
CA GLY A 29 25.30 6.80 -11.64
C GLY A 29 24.19 7.05 -12.66
N GLU A 30 24.31 6.54 -13.88
CA GLU A 30 23.30 6.68 -14.93
C GLU A 30 22.30 5.52 -14.90
N LEU A 31 21.01 5.83 -15.03
CA LEU A 31 19.95 4.82 -15.08
C LEU A 31 19.96 4.11 -16.43
N GLN A 32 20.02 2.78 -16.40
CA GLN A 32 19.93 1.88 -17.54
C GLN A 32 18.68 1.02 -17.36
N LYS A 33 17.95 0.80 -18.45
CA LYS A 33 16.75 -0.04 -18.50
C LYS A 33 16.89 -1.10 -19.59
N ASP A 34 16.36 -2.30 -19.36
CA ASP A 34 16.31 -3.37 -20.37
C ASP A 34 15.26 -3.10 -21.46
N SER A 35 14.21 -2.34 -21.12
CA SER A 35 13.16 -1.87 -22.04
C SER A 35 12.77 -0.44 -21.69
N ASP A 36 12.38 0.34 -22.70
CA ASP A 36 11.86 1.70 -22.54
C ASP A 36 10.39 1.73 -22.07
N GLU A 37 9.68 0.60 -22.16
CA GLU A 37 8.31 0.47 -21.66
C GLU A 37 8.29 0.47 -20.13
N GLU A 38 7.45 1.34 -19.54
CA GLU A 38 7.20 1.32 -18.10
C GLU A 38 6.38 0.08 -17.73
N ARG A 39 6.87 -0.68 -16.74
CA ARG A 39 6.20 -1.90 -16.29
C ARG A 39 5.02 -1.54 -15.39
N GLN A 40 3.81 -1.89 -15.84
CA GLN A 40 2.63 -1.93 -14.97
C GLN A 40 2.50 -3.28 -14.29
N ALA A 41 1.80 -3.31 -13.15
CA ALA A 41 1.54 -4.55 -12.42
C ALA A 41 0.85 -5.58 -13.33
N GLY A 42 1.48 -6.75 -13.49
CA GLY A 42 0.91 -7.82 -14.30
C GLY A 42 -0.36 -8.39 -13.68
N ARG A 43 -1.26 -8.98 -14.48
CA ARG A 43 -2.45 -9.70 -13.98
C ARG A 43 -2.11 -10.77 -12.93
N PHE A 44 -0.91 -11.36 -13.03
CA PHE A 44 -0.41 -12.34 -12.08
C PHE A 44 -0.12 -11.73 -10.70
N GLU A 45 0.34 -10.48 -10.63
CA GLU A 45 0.58 -9.75 -9.38
C GLU A 45 -0.75 -9.44 -8.68
N LEU A 46 -1.76 -9.05 -9.45
CA LEU A 46 -3.12 -8.85 -8.93
C LEU A 46 -3.75 -10.15 -8.42
N PHE A 47 -3.45 -11.30 -9.05
CA PHE A 47 -3.90 -12.59 -8.54
C PHE A 47 -3.27 -12.93 -7.19
N LEU A 48 -1.98 -12.63 -7.01
CA LEU A 48 -1.31 -12.78 -5.72
C LEU A 48 -1.95 -11.90 -4.64
N ASP A 49 -2.34 -10.67 -5.00
CA ASP A 49 -2.97 -9.73 -4.07
C ASP A 49 -4.32 -10.24 -3.52
N LEU A 50 -5.04 -11.09 -4.26
CA LEU A 50 -6.27 -11.72 -3.76
C LEU A 50 -6.03 -12.57 -2.50
N LEU A 51 -4.86 -13.21 -2.38
CA LEU A 51 -4.51 -13.92 -1.16
C LEU A 51 -4.35 -12.95 0.01
N TYR A 52 -3.76 -11.78 -0.23
CA TYR A 52 -3.58 -10.77 0.81
C TYR A 52 -4.91 -10.20 1.30
N VAL A 53 -5.93 -10.07 0.45
CA VAL A 53 -7.30 -9.74 0.89
C VAL A 53 -7.77 -10.69 2.00
N ALA A 54 -7.58 -12.00 1.83
CA ALA A 54 -8.00 -12.98 2.82
C ALA A 54 -7.12 -12.96 4.09
N ILE A 55 -5.80 -12.79 3.95
CA ILE A 55 -4.88 -12.75 5.10
C ILE A 55 -5.19 -11.55 6.00
N VAL A 56 -5.35 -10.36 5.42
CA VAL A 56 -5.58 -9.14 6.21
C VAL A 56 -6.95 -9.14 6.88
N ALA A 57 -7.97 -9.69 6.23
CA ALA A 57 -9.29 -9.91 6.82
C ALA A 57 -9.18 -10.82 8.06
N ASN A 58 -8.54 -11.99 7.91
CA ASN A 58 -8.42 -12.97 8.99
C ASN A 58 -7.66 -12.45 10.22
N LEU A 59 -6.60 -11.65 10.02
CA LEU A 59 -5.85 -11.05 11.12
C LEU A 59 -6.62 -9.90 11.80
N SER A 60 -7.42 -9.15 11.04
CA SER A 60 -8.20 -8.01 11.57
C SER A 60 -9.43 -8.49 12.35
N ASP A 61 -10.04 -9.60 11.90
CA ASP A 61 -11.18 -10.27 12.54
C ASP A 61 -10.86 -10.67 13.98
N GLU A 62 -9.74 -11.36 14.20
CA GLU A 62 -9.25 -11.75 15.53
C GLU A 62 -9.11 -10.55 16.49
N LEU A 63 -8.51 -9.46 16.00
CA LEU A 63 -8.33 -8.25 16.82
C LEU A 63 -9.67 -7.54 17.11
N SER A 64 -10.65 -7.70 16.24
CA SER A 64 -11.97 -7.09 16.41
C SER A 64 -12.82 -7.77 17.49
N GLU A 65 -12.67 -9.08 17.64
CA GLU A 65 -13.33 -9.89 18.68
C GLU A 65 -12.68 -9.69 20.04
N HIS A 66 -11.38 -9.36 20.07
CA HIS A 66 -10.61 -9.16 21.29
C HIS A 66 -9.87 -7.81 21.28
N PRO A 67 -10.59 -6.68 21.46
CA PRO A 67 -10.04 -5.35 21.19
C PRO A 67 -9.24 -4.79 22.38
N ASP A 68 -8.14 -5.46 22.75
CA ASP A 68 -7.23 -5.06 23.82
C ASP A 68 -5.78 -4.87 23.35
N GLY A 69 -4.93 -4.32 24.23
CA GLY A 69 -3.54 -4.01 23.89
C GLY A 69 -2.66 -5.24 23.60
N ALA A 70 -2.97 -6.41 24.17
CA ALA A 70 -2.22 -7.63 23.90
C ALA A 70 -2.53 -8.15 22.49
N HIS A 71 -3.80 -8.11 22.09
CA HIS A 71 -4.22 -8.47 20.74
C HIS A 71 -3.73 -7.46 19.69
N VAL A 72 -3.66 -6.16 20.02
CA VAL A 72 -2.99 -5.18 19.14
C VAL A 72 -1.52 -5.55 18.92
N ALA A 73 -0.81 -5.94 19.97
CA ALA A 73 0.58 -6.40 19.84
C ALA A 73 0.68 -7.68 19.00
N LYS A 74 -0.19 -8.68 19.24
CA LYS A 74 -0.32 -9.90 18.44
C LYS A 74 -0.53 -9.57 16.96
N TYR A 75 -1.51 -8.71 16.65
CA TYR A 75 -1.82 -8.23 15.30
C TYR A 75 -0.61 -7.60 14.61
N ILE A 76 0.09 -6.67 15.28
CA ILE A 76 1.28 -6.04 14.70
C ILE A 76 2.38 -7.07 14.43
N LEU A 77 2.60 -8.00 15.37
CA LEU A 77 3.63 -9.02 15.29
C LEU A 77 3.33 -10.13 14.27
N THR A 78 2.06 -10.34 13.88
CA THR A 78 1.67 -11.31 12.83
C THR A 78 1.47 -10.65 11.46
N PHE A 79 0.92 -9.44 11.41
CA PHE A 79 0.75 -8.66 10.18
C PHE A 79 2.09 -8.27 9.56
N THR A 80 3.05 -7.80 10.36
CA THR A 80 4.33 -7.31 9.83
C THR A 80 5.15 -8.39 9.10
N PRO A 81 5.28 -9.62 9.61
CA PRO A 81 5.90 -10.72 8.85
C PRO A 81 5.18 -11.03 7.52
N ALA A 82 3.85 -11.01 7.48
CA ALA A 82 3.10 -11.20 6.24
C ALA A 82 3.37 -10.06 5.24
N TRP A 83 3.36 -8.81 5.71
CA TRP A 83 3.77 -7.63 4.94
C TRP A 83 5.18 -7.79 4.37
N HIS A 84 6.13 -8.28 5.16
CA HIS A 84 7.51 -8.50 4.74
C HIS A 84 7.65 -9.51 3.60
N ILE A 85 6.84 -10.57 3.57
CA ILE A 85 6.80 -11.49 2.42
C ILE A 85 6.24 -10.77 1.18
N TRP A 86 5.19 -9.96 1.33
CA TRP A 86 4.65 -9.18 0.21
C TRP A 86 5.72 -8.25 -0.37
N VAL A 87 6.46 -7.56 0.52
CA VAL A 87 7.58 -6.70 0.16
C VAL A 87 8.63 -7.47 -0.65
N ASP A 88 9.09 -8.62 -0.17
CA ASP A 88 10.08 -9.44 -0.89
C ASP A 88 9.62 -9.83 -2.30
N LEU A 89 8.37 -10.31 -2.43
CA LEU A 89 7.84 -10.73 -3.73
C LEU A 89 7.75 -9.57 -4.69
N ARG A 90 7.25 -8.42 -4.22
CA ARG A 90 7.20 -7.17 -4.99
C ARG A 90 8.59 -6.72 -5.42
N GLU A 91 9.60 -6.82 -4.57
CA GLU A 91 11.00 -6.50 -4.95
C GLU A 91 11.60 -7.47 -5.97
N ILE A 92 11.34 -8.77 -5.82
CA ILE A 92 11.78 -9.79 -6.78
C ILE A 92 11.17 -9.51 -8.15
N MET A 93 9.88 -9.18 -8.20
CA MET A 93 9.17 -8.89 -9.45
C MET A 93 9.60 -7.54 -10.05
N ASN A 94 9.88 -6.55 -9.22
CA ASN A 94 10.45 -5.27 -9.66
C ASN A 94 11.87 -5.43 -10.23
N SER A 95 12.69 -6.34 -9.67
CA SER A 95 14.11 -6.47 -10.04
C SER A 95 14.37 -7.49 -11.16
N TYR A 96 13.64 -8.63 -11.15
CA TYR A 96 13.97 -9.85 -11.90
C TYR A 96 12.77 -10.53 -12.57
N TYR A 97 11.72 -9.81 -12.94
CA TYR A 97 10.58 -10.48 -13.59
C TYR A 97 10.96 -11.14 -14.92
N THR A 98 10.63 -12.43 -15.03
CA THR A 98 10.79 -13.23 -16.25
C THR A 98 9.47 -13.85 -16.72
N ASP A 99 8.47 -13.95 -15.83
CA ASP A 99 7.18 -14.60 -16.05
C ASP A 99 7.24 -16.07 -16.48
N ASP A 100 8.37 -16.73 -16.20
CA ASP A 100 8.60 -18.11 -16.60
C ASP A 100 7.96 -19.13 -15.63
N LEU A 101 8.02 -20.40 -16.00
CA LEU A 101 7.41 -21.48 -15.21
C LEU A 101 7.98 -21.57 -13.79
N ILE A 102 9.29 -21.37 -13.61
CA ILE A 102 9.93 -21.48 -12.30
C ILE A 102 9.50 -20.32 -11.41
N GLN A 103 9.53 -19.08 -11.91
CA GLN A 103 9.11 -17.92 -11.13
C GLN A 103 7.64 -18.07 -10.69
N ARG A 104 6.76 -18.55 -11.58
CA ARG A 104 5.35 -18.83 -11.26
C ARG A 104 5.19 -19.91 -10.18
N LEU A 105 5.92 -21.02 -10.29
CA LEU A 105 5.88 -22.12 -9.31
C LEU A 105 6.45 -21.69 -7.94
N VAL A 106 7.53 -20.90 -7.93
CA VAL A 106 8.10 -20.34 -6.70
C VAL A 106 7.11 -19.40 -6.01
N ILE A 107 6.44 -18.53 -6.77
CA ILE A 107 5.44 -17.62 -6.22
C ILE A 107 4.23 -18.41 -5.69
N LEU A 108 3.75 -19.42 -6.44
CA LEU A 108 2.69 -20.31 -5.96
C LEU A 108 3.08 -21.04 -4.66
N TRP A 109 4.33 -21.51 -4.56
CA TRP A 109 4.87 -22.13 -3.35
C TRP A 109 4.86 -21.15 -2.16
N VAL A 110 5.33 -19.91 -2.35
CA VAL A 110 5.29 -18.89 -1.31
C VAL A 110 3.83 -18.54 -0.92
N MET A 111 2.91 -18.48 -1.88
CA MET A 111 1.48 -18.31 -1.59
C MET A 111 0.92 -19.46 -0.75
N ALA A 112 1.28 -20.71 -1.05
CA ALA A 112 0.85 -21.86 -0.25
C ALA A 112 1.40 -21.79 1.19
N LEU A 113 2.63 -21.33 1.38
CA LEU A 113 3.20 -21.08 2.70
C LEU A 113 2.49 -19.94 3.43
N LEU A 114 2.09 -18.88 2.73
CA LEU A 114 1.30 -17.78 3.32
C LEU A 114 -0.10 -18.25 3.74
N VAL A 115 -0.73 -19.15 3.00
CA VAL A 115 -1.98 -19.80 3.43
C VAL A 115 -1.74 -20.58 4.73
N LEU A 116 -0.66 -21.37 4.81
CA LEU A 116 -0.30 -22.09 6.03
C LEU A 116 -0.02 -21.13 7.21
N PHE A 117 0.68 -20.03 6.96
CA PHE A 117 0.95 -18.98 7.95
C PHE A 117 -0.36 -18.40 8.49
N ALA A 118 -1.24 -17.92 7.61
CA ALA A 118 -2.46 -17.22 8.01
C ALA A 118 -3.42 -18.13 8.80
N ASN A 119 -3.59 -19.39 8.38
CA ASN A 119 -4.44 -20.35 9.10
C ASN A 119 -3.95 -20.68 10.53
N ASN A 120 -2.69 -20.39 10.85
CA ASN A 120 -2.13 -20.61 12.19
C ASN A 120 -1.89 -19.30 12.94
N ALA A 121 -2.02 -18.13 12.28
CA ALA A 121 -1.61 -16.84 12.81
C ALA A 121 -2.47 -16.39 14.00
N ASN A 122 -3.75 -16.75 14.03
CA ASN A 122 -4.64 -16.40 15.13
C ASN A 122 -4.41 -17.25 16.38
N ALA A 123 -3.81 -18.45 16.27
CA ALA A 123 -3.59 -19.33 17.42
C ALA A 123 -2.14 -19.29 17.97
N VAL A 124 -1.33 -18.30 17.59
CA VAL A 124 0.12 -18.27 17.88
C VAL A 124 0.49 -18.04 19.35
N ASP A 125 -0.43 -17.50 20.13
CA ASP A 125 -0.29 -17.28 21.57
C ASP A 125 -0.91 -18.39 22.41
N ASP A 126 -1.90 -19.11 21.85
CA ASP A 126 -2.60 -20.21 22.52
C ASP A 126 -1.99 -21.58 22.29
N ASP A 127 -1.51 -21.85 21.07
CA ASP A 127 -0.96 -23.15 20.68
C ASP A 127 0.49 -23.02 20.17
N LEU A 128 1.40 -23.66 20.90
CA LEU A 128 2.81 -23.76 20.53
C LEU A 128 3.02 -24.41 19.15
N SER A 129 2.15 -25.36 18.77
CA SER A 129 2.17 -26.01 17.46
C SER A 129 1.77 -25.03 16.35
N ALA A 130 0.70 -24.26 16.55
CA ALA A 130 0.28 -23.22 15.62
C ALA A 130 1.38 -22.16 15.43
N MET A 131 1.96 -21.67 16.52
CA MET A 131 3.07 -20.70 16.48
C MET A 131 4.30 -21.24 15.73
N ARG A 132 4.71 -22.49 16.00
CA ARG A 132 5.81 -23.14 15.26
C ARG A 132 5.48 -23.32 13.79
N THR A 133 4.23 -23.61 13.46
CA THR A 133 3.77 -23.78 12.07
C THR A 133 3.78 -22.45 11.33
N ALA A 134 3.26 -21.37 11.94
CA ALA A 134 3.32 -20.03 11.38
C ALA A 134 4.77 -19.56 11.21
N ALA A 135 5.61 -19.68 12.24
CA ALA A 135 7.03 -19.33 12.17
C ALA A 135 7.77 -20.16 11.10
N GLY A 136 7.49 -21.47 11.02
CA GLY A 136 8.06 -22.37 10.02
C GLY A 136 7.67 -22.00 8.60
N ALA A 137 6.41 -21.65 8.37
CA ALA A 137 5.91 -21.19 7.07
C ALA A 137 6.58 -19.87 6.65
N TYR A 138 6.68 -18.90 7.57
CA TYR A 138 7.40 -17.65 7.34
C TYR A 138 8.88 -17.87 7.02
N VAL A 139 9.58 -18.69 7.82
CA VAL A 139 11.00 -19.03 7.61
C VAL A 139 11.21 -19.70 6.26
N ALA A 140 10.34 -20.63 5.87
CA ALA A 140 10.42 -21.29 4.56
C ALA A 140 10.19 -20.31 3.41
N ALA A 141 9.23 -19.39 3.56
CA ALA A 141 8.94 -18.37 2.55
C ALA A 141 10.11 -17.39 2.39
N ARG A 142 10.64 -16.86 3.50
CA ARG A 142 11.82 -15.98 3.51
C ARG A 142 13.08 -16.67 3.01
N PHE A 143 13.28 -17.95 3.35
CA PHE A 143 14.39 -18.73 2.81
C PHE A 143 14.25 -18.90 1.30
N THR A 144 13.04 -19.12 0.81
CA THR A 144 12.77 -19.19 -0.63
C THR A 144 13.08 -17.87 -1.32
N THR A 145 12.59 -16.73 -0.81
CA THR A 145 12.87 -15.41 -1.40
C THR A 145 14.37 -15.07 -1.34
N MET A 146 15.05 -15.41 -0.24
CA MET A 146 16.50 -15.31 -0.11
C MET A 146 17.24 -16.11 -1.20
N LEU A 147 16.83 -17.36 -1.45
CA LEU A 147 17.41 -18.17 -2.52
C LEU A 147 17.15 -17.55 -3.90
N VAL A 148 15.97 -16.96 -4.15
CA VAL A 148 15.69 -16.26 -5.40
C VAL A 148 16.65 -15.08 -5.59
N PHE A 149 16.88 -14.25 -4.58
CA PHE A 149 17.88 -13.17 -4.65
C PHE A 149 19.29 -13.71 -4.89
N LEU A 150 19.68 -14.77 -4.18
CA LEU A 150 21.00 -15.38 -4.30
C LEU A 150 21.23 -15.97 -5.71
N ILE A 151 20.27 -16.76 -6.21
CA ILE A 151 20.32 -17.38 -7.54
C ILE A 151 20.34 -16.30 -8.63
N SER A 152 19.46 -15.29 -8.52
CA SER A 152 19.40 -14.16 -9.46
C SER A 152 20.70 -13.35 -9.46
N SER A 153 21.44 -13.30 -8.33
CA SER A 153 22.75 -12.65 -8.26
C SER A 153 23.82 -13.30 -9.16
N PHE A 154 23.70 -14.60 -9.45
CA PHE A 154 24.60 -15.27 -10.40
C PHE A 154 24.17 -15.02 -11.85
N ALA A 155 22.87 -14.79 -12.06
CA ALA A 155 22.32 -14.51 -13.38
C ALA A 155 22.48 -13.03 -13.79
N SER A 156 22.54 -12.07 -12.86
CA SER A 156 22.63 -10.64 -13.18
C SER A 156 23.80 -9.96 -12.49
N TYR A 157 24.83 -9.60 -13.27
CA TYR A 157 26.00 -8.88 -12.77
C TYR A 157 25.63 -7.49 -12.21
N ALA A 158 24.65 -6.82 -12.83
CA ALA A 158 24.25 -5.46 -12.48
C ALA A 158 23.74 -5.32 -11.04
N HIS A 159 23.13 -6.38 -10.49
CA HIS A 159 22.60 -6.39 -9.12
C HIS A 159 23.39 -7.29 -8.17
N GLN A 160 24.45 -7.95 -8.65
CA GLN A 160 25.10 -9.07 -7.97
C GLN A 160 25.49 -8.77 -6.52
N VAL A 161 26.14 -7.63 -6.27
CA VAL A 161 26.63 -7.28 -4.93
C VAL A 161 25.47 -7.00 -3.98
N GLN A 162 24.48 -6.21 -4.40
CA GLN A 162 23.34 -5.87 -3.54
C GLN A 162 22.43 -7.08 -3.28
N ALA A 163 22.18 -7.92 -4.29
CA ALA A 163 21.39 -9.15 -4.12
C ALA A 163 22.05 -10.12 -3.13
N ARG A 164 23.38 -10.24 -3.14
CA ARG A 164 24.12 -11.07 -2.17
C ARG A 164 24.13 -10.48 -0.77
N ILE A 165 24.23 -9.16 -0.64
CA ILE A 165 24.11 -8.48 0.65
C ILE A 165 22.70 -8.69 1.22
N MET A 166 21.67 -8.51 0.40
CA MET A 166 20.28 -8.77 0.78
C MET A 166 20.11 -10.22 1.25
N ALA A 167 20.58 -11.19 0.46
CA ALA A 167 20.51 -12.61 0.83
C ALA A 167 21.28 -12.91 2.13
N GLY A 168 22.43 -12.29 2.35
CA GLY A 168 23.19 -12.41 3.59
C GLY A 168 22.46 -11.85 4.81
N PHE A 169 21.83 -10.68 4.67
CA PHE A 169 21.01 -10.11 5.75
C PHE A 169 19.76 -10.94 6.03
N MET A 170 19.09 -11.44 4.98
CA MET A 170 17.97 -12.38 5.11
C MET A 170 18.40 -13.64 5.86
N PHE A 171 19.56 -14.22 5.52
CA PHE A 171 20.09 -15.40 6.21
C PHE A 171 20.29 -15.16 7.71
N VAL A 172 20.90 -14.04 8.09
CA VAL A 172 21.04 -13.66 9.51
C VAL A 172 19.67 -13.43 10.16
N GLY A 173 18.72 -12.82 9.44
CA GLY A 173 17.34 -12.67 9.89
C GLY A 173 16.66 -14.02 10.18
N LEU A 174 16.91 -15.04 9.36
CA LEU A 174 16.43 -16.41 9.63
C LEU A 174 17.04 -16.98 10.90
N LEU A 175 18.33 -16.75 11.16
CA LEU A 175 18.98 -17.19 12.40
C LEU A 175 18.37 -16.54 13.65
N ILE A 176 17.89 -15.29 13.55
CA ILE A 176 17.18 -14.62 14.65
C ILE A 176 15.88 -15.36 15.01
N THR A 177 15.25 -16.08 14.07
CA THR A 177 14.00 -16.81 14.34
C THR A 177 14.19 -18.15 15.06
N VAL A 178 15.43 -18.65 15.19
CA VAL A 178 15.72 -19.95 15.82
C VAL A 178 15.08 -20.13 17.21
N PRO A 179 15.09 -19.14 18.13
CA PRO A 179 14.46 -19.26 19.44
C PRO A 179 12.95 -19.51 19.39
N LEU A 180 12.26 -19.17 18.28
CA LEU A 180 10.83 -19.45 18.15
C LEU A 180 10.53 -20.95 18.21
N PHE A 181 11.45 -21.79 17.73
CA PHE A 181 11.26 -23.24 17.71
C PHE A 181 11.62 -23.94 19.04
N VAL A 182 12.22 -23.22 19.99
CA VAL A 182 12.65 -23.78 21.27
C VAL A 182 11.48 -23.81 22.28
N GLU A 183 11.28 -24.94 22.97
CA GLU A 183 10.17 -25.13 23.92
C GLU A 183 10.35 -24.33 25.20
N GLY A 184 11.58 -24.22 25.70
CA GLY A 184 11.89 -23.52 26.94
C GLY A 184 11.79 -21.99 26.86
N VAL A 185 11.44 -21.42 25.70
CA VAL A 185 11.30 -19.96 25.52
C VAL A 185 9.84 -19.56 25.74
N SER A 186 9.60 -18.65 26.69
CA SER A 186 8.25 -18.14 26.97
C SER A 186 7.63 -17.40 25.79
N VAL A 187 6.29 -17.36 25.71
CA VAL A 187 5.56 -16.65 24.65
C VAL A 187 5.97 -15.18 24.56
N GLY A 188 6.12 -14.48 25.70
CA GLY A 188 6.59 -13.10 25.71
C GLY A 188 8.02 -12.93 25.15
N ALA A 189 8.92 -13.87 25.43
CA ALA A 189 10.26 -13.86 24.83
C ALA A 189 10.22 -14.14 23.32
N LYS A 190 9.31 -15.02 22.86
CA LYS A 190 9.09 -15.25 21.41
C LYS A 190 8.56 -14.01 20.72
N ALA A 191 7.59 -13.31 21.32
CA ALA A 191 7.11 -12.01 20.83
C ALA A 191 8.26 -10.99 20.73
N GLY A 192 9.14 -10.93 21.74
CA GLY A 192 10.35 -10.11 21.70
C GLY A 192 11.31 -10.47 20.56
N VAL A 193 11.49 -11.77 20.27
CA VAL A 193 12.29 -12.25 19.12
C VAL A 193 11.69 -11.79 17.79
N VAL A 194 10.37 -11.88 17.63
CA VAL A 194 9.69 -11.37 16.43
C VAL A 194 9.86 -9.86 16.29
N ALA A 195 9.71 -9.09 17.38
CA ALA A 195 9.93 -7.65 17.36
C ALA A 195 11.36 -7.28 16.93
N VAL A 196 12.37 -7.98 17.48
CA VAL A 196 13.78 -7.80 17.07
C VAL A 196 13.98 -8.14 15.60
N MET A 197 13.39 -9.25 15.13
CA MET A 197 13.45 -9.66 13.73
C MET A 197 12.84 -8.60 12.79
N VAL A 198 11.67 -8.04 13.14
CA VAL A 198 10.99 -6.99 12.37
C VAL A 198 11.89 -5.75 12.26
N VAL A 199 12.40 -5.25 13.38
CA VAL A 199 13.29 -4.07 13.38
C VAL A 199 14.57 -4.35 12.59
N TYR A 200 15.17 -5.52 12.78
CA TYR A 200 16.35 -5.94 12.04
C TYR A 200 16.08 -5.96 10.52
N GLN A 201 14.92 -6.45 10.09
CA GLN A 201 14.54 -6.50 8.69
C GLN A 201 14.38 -5.11 8.09
N GLU A 202 13.66 -4.20 8.75
CA GLU A 202 13.48 -2.82 8.26
C GLU A 202 14.82 -2.08 8.13
N LEU A 203 15.71 -2.26 9.11
CA LEU A 203 17.04 -1.66 9.10
C LEU A 203 17.93 -2.24 8.00
N THR A 204 17.95 -3.56 7.83
CA THR A 204 18.80 -4.21 6.81
C THR A 204 18.30 -3.98 5.39
N TRP A 205 16.99 -3.95 5.19
CA TRP A 205 16.36 -3.52 3.94
C TRP A 205 16.76 -2.09 3.59
N SER A 206 16.55 -1.15 4.51
CA SER A 206 16.92 0.27 4.33
C SER A 206 18.41 0.44 4.04
N LEU A 207 19.27 -0.28 4.77
CA LEU A 207 20.71 -0.25 4.59
C LEU A 207 21.12 -0.74 3.19
N THR A 208 20.53 -1.84 2.72
CA THR A 208 20.86 -2.49 1.45
C THR A 208 20.58 -1.59 0.25
N LEU A 209 19.47 -0.86 0.29
CA LEU A 209 19.06 0.06 -0.77
C LEU A 209 19.64 1.47 -0.60
N SER A 210 20.27 1.76 0.54
CA SER A 210 20.75 3.11 0.86
C SER A 210 21.85 3.60 -0.11
N PRO A 211 21.83 4.90 -0.49
CA PRO A 211 22.94 5.53 -1.20
C PRO A 211 24.23 5.53 -0.40
N TRP A 212 24.15 5.40 0.93
CA TRP A 212 25.32 5.32 1.80
C TRP A 212 26.11 4.03 1.52
N LEU A 213 25.43 2.88 1.49
CA LEU A 213 26.07 1.59 1.25
C LEU A 213 26.68 1.54 -0.16
N LYS A 214 25.95 2.03 -1.16
CA LYS A 214 26.42 2.15 -2.55
C LYS A 214 27.72 2.94 -2.65
N ARG A 215 27.79 4.11 -1.99
CA ARG A 215 29.00 4.96 -1.95
C ARG A 215 30.16 4.31 -1.20
N ARG A 216 29.88 3.66 -0.06
CA ARG A 216 30.90 2.97 0.75
C ARG A 216 31.56 1.81 0.00
N LEU A 217 30.76 1.04 -0.76
CA LEU A 217 31.24 -0.10 -1.53
C LEU A 217 31.78 0.28 -2.92
N LYS A 218 31.74 1.57 -3.30
CA LYS A 218 32.20 2.09 -4.61
C LYS A 218 31.62 1.27 -5.78
N LEU A 219 30.32 0.97 -5.71
CA LEU A 219 29.67 0.12 -6.69
C LEU A 219 29.55 0.85 -8.04
N ARG A 220 30.13 0.26 -9.08
CA ARG A 220 29.91 0.67 -10.47
C ARG A 220 28.47 0.39 -10.92
N TYR A 221 27.95 -0.78 -10.51
CA TYR A 221 26.59 -1.21 -10.80
C TYR A 221 25.76 -1.27 -9.52
N SER A 222 24.55 -0.71 -9.53
CA SER A 222 23.62 -0.81 -8.40
C SER A 222 22.18 -1.00 -8.86
N THR A 223 21.35 -1.65 -8.06
CA THR A 223 19.93 -1.82 -8.27
C THR A 223 19.25 -0.45 -8.39
N ALA A 224 18.53 -0.30 -9.50
CA ALA A 224 17.56 0.76 -9.70
C ALA A 224 16.17 0.17 -9.52
N VAL A 225 15.26 1.01 -9.06
CA VAL A 225 13.89 0.63 -8.75
C VAL A 225 13.01 1.17 -9.87
N ASP A 226 12.11 0.33 -10.41
CA ASP A 226 11.10 0.83 -11.35
C ASP A 226 10.07 1.64 -10.59
N ILE A 227 10.20 2.96 -10.67
CA ILE A 227 9.41 3.88 -9.87
C ILE A 227 7.92 3.78 -10.22
N ALA A 228 7.57 3.61 -11.50
CA ALA A 228 6.17 3.53 -11.92
C ALA A 228 5.54 2.25 -11.35
N HIS A 229 6.22 1.11 -11.53
CA HIS A 229 5.80 -0.16 -10.98
C HIS A 229 5.62 -0.13 -9.45
N GLU A 230 6.58 0.44 -8.71
CA GLU A 230 6.50 0.54 -7.25
C GLU A 230 5.32 1.39 -6.77
N ILE A 231 5.04 2.51 -7.44
CA ILE A 231 3.89 3.35 -7.14
C ILE A 231 2.59 2.57 -7.37
N ASP A 232 2.49 1.88 -8.51
CA ASP A 232 1.32 1.05 -8.86
C ASP A 232 1.11 -0.09 -7.84
N ARG A 233 2.18 -0.78 -7.42
CA ARG A 233 2.08 -1.88 -6.43
C ARG A 233 1.66 -1.39 -5.04
N MET A 234 2.18 -0.25 -4.59
CA MET A 234 1.74 0.36 -3.33
C MET A 234 0.29 0.82 -3.38
N ALA A 235 -0.12 1.42 -4.49
CA ALA A 235 -1.51 1.77 -4.70
C ALA A 235 -2.43 0.54 -4.75
N ALA A 236 -2.02 -0.53 -5.43
CA ALA A 236 -2.78 -1.79 -5.46
C ALA A 236 -2.95 -2.37 -4.04
N PHE A 237 -1.90 -2.35 -3.21
CA PHE A 237 -2.02 -2.78 -1.82
C PHE A 237 -2.94 -1.86 -1.00
N PHE A 238 -2.91 -0.54 -1.27
CA PHE A 238 -3.86 0.38 -0.65
C PHE A 238 -5.31 0.05 -1.01
N ILE A 239 -5.58 -0.37 -2.25
CA ILE A 239 -6.90 -0.87 -2.65
C ILE A 239 -7.29 -2.15 -1.90
N ILE A 240 -6.36 -3.08 -1.63
CA ILE A 240 -6.63 -4.27 -0.79
C ILE A 240 -7.14 -3.85 0.58
N ILE A 241 -6.48 -2.86 1.20
CA ILE A 241 -6.86 -2.33 2.51
C ILE A 241 -8.27 -1.74 2.47
N LEU A 242 -8.60 -0.96 1.44
CA LEU A 242 -9.94 -0.42 1.25
C LEU A 242 -10.99 -1.50 0.93
N GLY A 243 -10.57 -2.62 0.35
CA GLY A 243 -11.41 -3.80 0.13
C GLY A 243 -12.04 -4.31 1.44
N GLU A 244 -11.32 -4.22 2.55
CA GLU A 244 -11.80 -4.64 3.87
C GLU A 244 -13.01 -3.82 4.35
N PHE A 245 -13.02 -2.51 4.08
CA PHE A 245 -14.16 -1.63 4.39
C PHE A 245 -15.42 -2.08 3.63
N VAL A 246 -15.29 -2.65 2.43
CA VAL A 246 -16.41 -2.94 1.54
C VAL A 246 -16.84 -4.42 1.62
N TYR A 247 -15.93 -5.32 1.95
CA TYR A 247 -16.20 -6.76 1.96
C TYR A 247 -17.24 -7.13 3.03
N ILE A 248 -17.00 -6.75 4.29
CA ILE A 248 -17.85 -7.15 5.43
C ILE A 248 -19.23 -6.50 5.40
N VAL A 249 -19.40 -5.31 4.81
CA VAL A 249 -20.72 -4.65 4.75
C VAL A 249 -21.72 -5.38 3.84
N ILE A 250 -21.23 -6.29 2.97
CA ILE A 250 -22.05 -7.06 2.01
C ILE A 250 -22.19 -8.52 2.46
N VAL A 251 -21.08 -9.17 2.84
CA VAL A 251 -21.06 -10.61 3.11
C VAL A 251 -21.92 -10.96 4.33
N GLY A 252 -22.86 -11.89 4.15
CA GLY A 252 -23.81 -12.28 5.19
C GLY A 252 -25.05 -11.39 5.31
N ASN A 253 -25.20 -10.38 4.45
CA ASN A 253 -26.31 -9.42 4.46
C ASN A 253 -26.52 -8.69 5.82
N PRO A 254 -25.46 -8.17 6.48
CA PRO A 254 -25.56 -7.59 7.82
C PRO A 254 -26.38 -6.31 7.87
N ALA A 255 -26.57 -5.63 6.73
CA ALA A 255 -27.39 -4.43 6.64
C ALA A 255 -28.89 -4.70 6.82
N GLY A 256 -29.34 -5.95 6.77
CA GLY A 256 -30.76 -6.30 6.84
C GLY A 256 -31.53 -5.93 5.57
N THR A 257 -32.86 -6.06 5.60
CA THR A 257 -33.73 -5.85 4.44
C THR A 257 -34.34 -4.43 4.43
N GLY A 258 -34.17 -3.71 3.32
CA GLY A 258 -34.72 -2.36 3.13
C GLY A 258 -33.81 -1.22 3.62
N LEU A 259 -34.41 -0.05 3.90
CA LEU A 259 -33.70 1.12 4.40
C LEU A 259 -33.59 1.05 5.93
N THR A 260 -32.50 0.46 6.41
CA THR A 260 -32.24 0.23 7.84
C THR A 260 -31.12 1.14 8.38
N PRO A 261 -30.95 1.26 9.71
CA PRO A 261 -29.75 1.84 10.30
C PRO A 261 -28.46 1.11 9.90
N GLY A 262 -28.53 -0.21 9.68
CA GLY A 262 -27.43 -1.02 9.15
C GLY A 262 -27.00 -0.54 7.75
N TYR A 263 -27.96 -0.30 6.86
CA TYR A 263 -27.69 0.26 5.54
C TYR A 263 -27.04 1.64 5.63
N ALA A 264 -27.49 2.51 6.53
CA ALA A 264 -26.88 3.82 6.75
C ALA A 264 -25.40 3.71 7.17
N LYS A 265 -25.06 2.79 8.08
CA LYS A 265 -23.67 2.51 8.47
C LYS A 265 -22.85 1.92 7.32
N ALA A 266 -23.42 1.03 6.52
CA ALA A 266 -22.76 0.46 5.34
C ALA A 266 -22.40 1.57 4.31
N VAL A 267 -23.32 2.51 4.07
CA VAL A 267 -23.07 3.68 3.23
C VAL A 267 -21.99 4.58 3.85
N CYS A 268 -22.00 4.81 5.17
CA CYS A 268 -20.95 5.58 5.83
C CYS A 268 -19.57 4.95 5.62
N THR A 269 -19.45 3.64 5.82
CA THR A 269 -18.20 2.89 5.59
C THR A 269 -17.74 2.98 4.14
N LEU A 270 -18.66 2.85 3.18
CA LEU A 270 -18.34 3.01 1.76
C LEU A 270 -17.82 4.42 1.43
N VAL A 271 -18.47 5.47 1.97
CA VAL A 271 -18.04 6.86 1.77
C VAL A 271 -16.67 7.09 2.38
N ILE A 272 -16.39 6.55 3.58
CA ILE A 272 -15.06 6.63 4.20
C ILE A 272 -14.02 5.99 3.28
N ALA A 273 -14.24 4.76 2.81
CA ALA A 273 -13.31 4.08 1.92
C ALA A 273 -13.06 4.85 0.61
N PHE A 274 -14.14 5.38 0.01
CA PHE A 274 -14.08 6.19 -1.20
C PHE A 274 -13.26 7.48 -1.01
N CYS A 275 -13.51 8.20 0.08
CA CYS A 275 -12.77 9.41 0.44
C CYS A 275 -11.29 9.13 0.74
N LEU A 276 -10.98 8.04 1.43
CA LEU A 276 -9.59 7.63 1.70
C LEU A 276 -8.85 7.28 0.41
N ASN A 277 -9.50 6.56 -0.53
CA ASN A 277 -8.93 6.32 -1.85
C ASN A 277 -8.61 7.62 -2.58
N TRP A 278 -9.58 8.56 -2.58
CA TRP A 278 -9.42 9.86 -3.22
C TRP A 278 -8.21 10.60 -2.66
N ILE A 279 -8.10 10.70 -1.34
CA ILE A 279 -7.01 11.38 -0.64
C ILE A 279 -5.66 10.72 -0.95
N TYR A 280 -5.59 9.39 -0.96
CA TYR A 280 -4.35 8.65 -1.23
C TYR A 280 -3.86 8.84 -2.67
N VAL A 281 -4.73 8.63 -3.66
CA VAL A 281 -4.40 8.76 -5.10
C VAL A 281 -4.05 10.21 -5.46
N SER A 282 -4.68 11.18 -4.79
CA SER A 282 -4.38 12.61 -5.02
C SER A 282 -2.99 13.02 -4.53
N GLY A 283 -2.30 12.19 -3.74
CA GLY A 283 -0.95 12.51 -3.26
C GLY A 283 -0.94 13.75 -2.36
N ASP A 284 -0.26 14.79 -2.84
CA ASP A 284 -0.23 16.11 -2.21
C ASP A 284 -1.16 17.15 -2.89
N GLY A 285 -1.89 16.75 -3.94
CA GLY A 285 -2.85 17.57 -4.69
C GLY A 285 -2.23 18.72 -5.48
N SER A 286 -0.92 18.73 -5.72
CA SER A 286 -0.26 19.79 -6.49
C SER A 286 -0.35 19.54 -8.00
N LEU A 287 -0.46 20.61 -8.80
CA LEU A 287 -0.55 20.54 -10.27
C LEU A 287 0.74 19.98 -10.90
N ALA A 288 1.88 20.34 -10.33
CA ALA A 288 3.20 19.87 -10.72
C ALA A 288 3.95 19.47 -9.44
N GLY A 289 3.82 18.20 -9.07
CA GLY A 289 4.44 17.62 -7.89
C GLY A 289 5.55 16.63 -8.25
N THR A 290 6.68 16.69 -7.56
CA THR A 290 7.68 15.62 -7.61
C THR A 290 7.34 14.55 -6.57
N HIS A 291 7.11 13.33 -7.04
CA HIS A 291 6.83 12.16 -6.19
C HIS A 291 7.98 11.89 -5.18
N PRO A 292 7.69 11.44 -3.95
CA PRO A 292 8.70 11.17 -2.92
C PRO A 292 9.86 10.28 -3.38
N ILE A 293 9.55 9.23 -4.14
CA ILE A 293 10.56 8.30 -4.70
C ILE A 293 11.50 9.00 -5.70
N ARG A 294 10.98 9.94 -6.50
CA ARG A 294 11.76 10.69 -7.50
C ARG A 294 12.54 11.86 -6.89
N ARG A 295 12.10 12.37 -5.73
CA ARG A 295 12.66 13.55 -5.07
C ARG A 295 14.02 13.28 -4.43
N SER A 296 14.12 12.26 -3.59
CA SER A 296 15.36 11.92 -2.89
C SER A 296 15.29 10.51 -2.29
N PRO A 297 16.43 9.87 -2.00
CA PRO A 297 16.45 8.56 -1.34
C PRO A 297 15.78 8.57 0.04
N TRP A 298 15.92 9.65 0.81
CA TRP A 298 15.32 9.75 2.14
C TRP A 298 13.80 9.84 2.09
N THR A 299 13.26 10.60 1.13
CA THR A 299 11.81 10.68 0.91
C THR A 299 11.26 9.40 0.30
N ALA A 300 12.05 8.65 -0.46
CA ALA A 300 11.70 7.31 -0.93
C ALA A 300 11.58 6.32 0.25
N PHE A 301 12.55 6.30 1.17
CA PHE A 301 12.47 5.48 2.38
C PHE A 301 11.29 5.88 3.25
N GLY A 302 11.08 7.19 3.46
CA GLY A 302 9.90 7.69 4.18
C GLY A 302 8.60 7.20 3.54
N PHE A 303 8.50 7.25 2.21
CA PHE A 303 7.35 6.72 1.47
C PHE A 303 7.14 5.23 1.79
N PHE A 304 8.13 4.37 1.55
CA PHE A 304 7.96 2.93 1.76
C PHE A 304 7.70 2.55 3.22
N LEU A 305 8.43 3.14 4.17
CA LEU A 305 8.30 2.84 5.60
C LEU A 305 6.96 3.32 6.18
N LEU A 306 6.37 4.39 5.65
CA LEU A 306 5.06 4.88 6.10
C LEU A 306 3.91 3.94 5.69
N HIS A 307 4.07 3.13 4.64
CA HIS A 307 2.97 2.26 4.19
C HIS A 307 2.66 1.13 5.18
N LEU A 308 3.66 0.60 5.91
CA LEU A 308 3.43 -0.44 6.90
C LEU A 308 2.48 0.00 8.04
N PRO A 309 2.78 1.08 8.80
CA PRO A 309 1.88 1.54 9.86
C PRO A 309 0.56 2.09 9.29
N MET A 310 0.57 2.70 8.11
CA MET A 310 -0.64 3.16 7.43
C MET A 310 -1.58 2.00 7.10
N ALA A 311 -1.02 0.91 6.56
CA ALA A 311 -1.74 -0.30 6.20
C ALA A 311 -2.36 -0.96 7.43
N ALA A 312 -1.55 -1.22 8.46
CA ALA A 312 -2.01 -1.83 9.70
C ALA A 312 -3.15 -1.02 10.33
N ALA A 313 -3.01 0.32 10.39
CA ALA A 313 -4.00 1.19 11.01
C ALA A 313 -5.32 1.27 10.22
N PHE A 314 -5.25 1.40 8.89
CA PHE A 314 -6.46 1.44 8.06
C PHE A 314 -7.16 0.09 7.93
N LEU A 315 -6.43 -1.03 7.96
CA LEU A 315 -7.03 -2.37 7.93
C LEU A 315 -7.94 -2.59 9.13
N ILE A 316 -7.41 -2.40 10.36
CA ILE A 316 -8.23 -2.60 11.55
C ILE A 316 -9.38 -1.60 11.63
N ALA A 317 -9.13 -0.34 11.27
CA ALA A 317 -10.19 0.66 11.20
C ALA A 317 -11.29 0.28 10.18
N GLY A 318 -10.90 -0.21 9.02
CA GLY A 318 -11.81 -0.65 7.97
C GLY A 318 -12.66 -1.83 8.39
N HIS A 319 -12.03 -2.80 9.02
CA HIS A 319 -12.69 -3.96 9.57
C HIS A 319 -13.77 -3.56 10.60
N ILE A 320 -13.41 -2.76 11.62
CA ILE A 320 -14.37 -2.29 12.64
C ILE A 320 -15.47 -1.39 12.01
N SER A 321 -15.10 -0.53 11.07
CA SER A 321 -16.05 0.30 10.33
C SER A 321 -17.09 -0.56 9.61
N ALA A 322 -16.67 -1.67 9.00
CA ALA A 322 -17.56 -2.56 8.27
C ALA A 322 -18.41 -3.43 9.21
N MET A 323 -17.83 -3.97 10.29
CA MET A 323 -18.56 -4.70 11.34
C MET A 323 -19.64 -3.84 12.00
N SER A 324 -19.44 -2.52 12.08
CA SER A 324 -20.40 -1.59 12.68
C SER A 324 -21.81 -1.76 12.13
N VAL A 325 -21.97 -2.23 10.89
CA VAL A 325 -23.26 -2.47 10.23
C VAL A 325 -24.17 -3.34 11.09
N ALA A 326 -23.63 -4.38 11.73
CA ALA A 326 -24.37 -5.31 12.58
C ALA A 326 -24.50 -4.86 14.04
N LEU A 327 -23.75 -3.84 14.48
CA LEU A 327 -23.64 -3.44 15.88
C LEU A 327 -24.53 -2.23 16.22
N GLU A 328 -25.24 -2.26 17.34
CA GLU A 328 -25.98 -1.08 17.83
C GLU A 328 -25.07 -0.11 18.59
N GLU A 329 -24.18 -0.68 19.40
CA GLU A 329 -23.17 0.02 20.18
C GLU A 329 -21.83 -0.67 19.98
N PHE A 330 -20.76 0.11 20.05
CA PHE A 330 -19.40 -0.43 20.00
C PHE A 330 -18.89 -0.69 21.42
N GLU A 331 -18.14 -1.76 21.57
CA GLU A 331 -17.31 -1.95 22.76
C GLU A 331 -16.26 -0.84 22.89
N GLU A 332 -15.72 -0.63 24.09
CA GLU A 332 -14.68 0.37 24.30
C GLU A 332 -13.47 0.15 23.38
N GLY A 333 -12.96 -1.09 23.34
CA GLY A 333 -11.82 -1.43 22.49
C GLY A 333 -12.11 -1.18 21.01
N GLN A 334 -13.27 -1.59 20.50
CA GLN A 334 -13.65 -1.40 19.09
C GLN A 334 -13.68 0.09 18.71
N ARG A 335 -14.17 0.97 19.60
CA ARG A 335 -14.16 2.43 19.37
C ARG A 335 -12.75 2.97 19.26
N TRP A 336 -11.85 2.52 20.14
CA TRP A 336 -10.44 2.90 20.09
C TRP A 336 -9.77 2.39 18.82
N LEU A 337 -10.00 1.13 18.42
CA LEU A 337 -9.46 0.57 17.20
C LEU A 337 -9.92 1.35 15.95
N LEU A 338 -11.20 1.71 15.88
CA LEU A 338 -11.73 2.52 14.78
C LEU A 338 -11.16 3.95 14.77
N GLY A 339 -11.28 4.68 15.89
CA GLY A 339 -10.85 6.07 15.96
C GLY A 339 -9.33 6.25 15.88
N ALA A 340 -8.57 5.50 16.69
CA ALA A 340 -7.12 5.53 16.64
C ALA A 340 -6.57 4.94 15.34
N GLY A 341 -7.17 3.87 14.81
CA GLY A 341 -6.78 3.31 13.51
C GLY A 341 -6.94 4.32 12.36
N LEU A 342 -8.12 4.95 12.24
CA LEU A 342 -8.32 6.02 11.24
C LEU A 342 -7.42 7.22 11.50
N GLY A 343 -7.26 7.63 12.75
CA GLY A 343 -6.39 8.73 13.14
C GLY A 343 -4.94 8.49 12.75
N ILE A 344 -4.38 7.32 13.07
CA ILE A 344 -3.00 6.94 12.72
C ILE A 344 -2.85 6.82 11.20
N GLY A 345 -3.83 6.22 10.51
CA GLY A 345 -3.83 6.12 9.06
C GLY A 345 -3.82 7.50 8.39
N VAL A 346 -4.69 8.42 8.83
CA VAL A 346 -4.75 9.80 8.30
C VAL A 346 -3.49 10.59 8.67
N LEU A 347 -2.89 10.36 9.85
CA LEU A 347 -1.59 10.94 10.22
C LEU A 347 -0.49 10.45 9.27
N CYS A 348 -0.51 9.17 8.89
CA CYS A 348 0.40 8.64 7.89
C CYS A 348 0.16 9.27 6.51
N LEU A 349 -1.11 9.48 6.11
CA LEU A 349 -1.46 10.21 4.87
C LEU A 349 -1.01 11.68 4.91
N TRP A 350 -1.02 12.33 6.07
CA TRP A 350 -0.44 13.65 6.25
C TRP A 350 1.07 13.63 5.98
N ALA A 351 1.80 12.73 6.66
CA ALA A 351 3.24 12.58 6.47
C ALA A 351 3.57 12.24 5.01
N TYR A 352 2.82 11.32 4.40
CA TYR A 352 2.88 10.96 2.99
C TYR A 352 2.78 12.18 2.06
N GLY A 353 1.76 13.03 2.24
CA GLY A 353 1.60 14.25 1.45
C GLY A 353 2.73 15.27 1.65
N MET A 354 3.30 15.35 2.86
CA MET A 354 4.43 16.22 3.16
C MET A 354 5.75 15.78 2.50
N LEU A 355 5.89 14.48 2.15
CA LEU A 355 7.08 13.97 1.45
C LEU A 355 7.17 14.46 0.01
N TYR A 356 6.05 14.76 -0.65
CA TYR A 356 6.04 15.32 -2.00
C TYR A 356 6.69 16.70 -2.02
N LYS A 357 7.30 17.06 -3.15
CA LYS A 357 7.73 18.44 -3.40
C LYS A 357 6.76 19.06 -4.40
N ALA A 358 5.95 20.01 -3.94
CA ALA A 358 5.15 20.83 -4.83
C ALA A 358 6.06 21.87 -5.51
N ASP A 359 5.82 22.13 -6.78
CA ASP A 359 6.44 23.26 -7.47
C ASP A 359 5.82 24.57 -6.98
N GLU A 360 6.60 25.39 -6.27
CA GLU A 360 6.16 26.61 -5.60
C GLU A 360 5.90 27.77 -6.58
N VAL A 361 6.29 27.62 -7.85
CA VAL A 361 6.22 28.69 -8.86
C VAL A 361 4.79 29.02 -9.29
N ARG A 362 3.82 28.13 -9.07
CA ARG A 362 2.41 28.32 -9.44
C ARG A 362 1.52 28.50 -8.22
N HIS A 363 1.37 29.76 -7.77
CA HIS A 363 0.39 30.16 -6.74
C HIS A 363 -1.04 30.26 -7.28
N ASP A 364 -1.38 29.37 -8.20
CA ASP A 364 -2.66 29.42 -8.93
C ASP A 364 -3.76 28.69 -8.17
N LEU A 365 -3.39 27.88 -7.17
CA LEU A 365 -4.30 27.12 -6.32
C LEU A 365 -4.95 28.00 -5.24
N MET A 366 -6.17 27.64 -4.83
CA MET A 366 -6.93 28.35 -3.79
C MET A 366 -6.21 28.34 -2.43
N LEU A 367 -5.69 27.18 -2.01
CA LEU A 367 -4.95 27.03 -0.75
C LEU A 367 -3.50 26.58 -1.00
N PRO A 368 -2.53 27.10 -0.22
CA PRO A 368 -1.17 26.59 -0.27
C PRO A 368 -1.10 25.16 0.30
N LYS A 369 -0.13 24.39 -0.17
CA LYS A 369 0.08 22.97 0.19
C LYS A 369 -0.04 22.71 1.70
N ASN A 370 0.68 23.48 2.52
CA ASN A 370 0.74 23.25 3.96
C ASN A 370 -0.61 23.44 4.65
N LEU A 371 -1.43 24.39 4.20
CA LEU A 371 -2.77 24.63 4.76
C LEU A 371 -3.77 23.57 4.27
N ARG A 372 -3.65 23.17 3.00
CA ARG A 372 -4.49 22.13 2.41
C ARG A 372 -4.27 20.78 3.08
N ILE A 373 -3.02 20.28 3.06
CA ILE A 373 -2.65 18.98 3.62
C ILE A 373 -2.62 19.01 5.15
N GLY A 374 -2.32 20.17 5.77
CA GLY A 374 -2.30 20.32 7.22
C GLY A 374 -3.64 19.97 7.88
N MET A 375 -4.75 20.03 7.13
CA MET A 375 -6.05 19.58 7.61
C MET A 375 -6.09 18.08 7.94
N ARG A 376 -5.31 17.25 7.23
CA ARG A 376 -5.15 15.81 7.56
C ARG A 376 -4.67 15.63 8.99
N LEU A 377 -3.68 16.42 9.43
CA LEU A 377 -3.13 16.33 10.79
C LEU A 377 -4.19 16.67 11.86
N VAL A 378 -4.97 17.73 11.64
CA VAL A 378 -6.02 18.13 12.59
C VAL A 378 -7.11 17.07 12.67
N ILE A 379 -7.57 16.55 11.53
CA ILE A 379 -8.60 15.50 11.49
C ILE A 379 -8.07 14.20 12.10
N ALA A 380 -6.81 13.84 11.86
CA ALA A 380 -6.16 12.71 12.50
C ALA A 380 -6.19 12.82 14.04
N VAL A 381 -5.83 13.99 14.59
CA VAL A 381 -5.88 14.24 16.04
C VAL A 381 -7.31 14.14 16.58
N ILE A 382 -8.30 14.71 15.87
CA ILE A 382 -9.71 14.61 16.28
C ILE A 382 -10.16 13.14 16.30
N LEU A 383 -9.82 12.35 15.28
CA LEU A 383 -10.15 10.92 15.20
C LEU A 383 -9.49 10.09 16.30
N MET A 384 -8.29 10.45 16.75
CA MET A 384 -7.63 9.78 17.88
C MET A 384 -8.28 10.13 19.24
N ILE A 385 -8.93 11.29 19.36
CA ILE A 385 -9.53 11.78 20.62
C ILE A 385 -11.00 11.37 20.73
N ILE A 386 -11.72 11.25 19.61
CA ILE A 386 -13.16 10.95 19.63
C ILE A 386 -13.55 9.67 20.39
N PRO A 387 -12.75 8.59 20.47
CA PRO A 387 -13.11 7.41 21.27
C PRO A 387 -13.30 7.69 22.76
N VAL A 388 -12.73 8.78 23.28
CA VAL A 388 -12.82 9.17 24.71
C VAL A 388 -14.25 9.54 25.12
N THR A 389 -15.13 9.93 24.18
CA THR A 389 -16.51 10.38 24.48
C THR A 389 -17.50 9.22 24.71
N HIS A 390 -17.07 8.21 25.46
CA HIS A 390 -17.63 6.86 25.56
C HIS A 390 -19.11 6.72 25.93
N GLU A 391 -19.77 7.70 26.56
CA GLU A 391 -21.16 7.56 27.03
C GLU A 391 -22.21 8.24 26.14
N HIS A 392 -21.83 8.78 24.98
CA HIS A 392 -22.70 9.72 24.25
C HIS A 392 -23.13 9.29 22.84
N PHE A 393 -22.51 8.28 22.23
CA PHE A 393 -22.77 7.95 20.83
C PHE A 393 -23.11 6.48 20.61
N SER A 394 -24.22 6.23 19.91
CA SER A 394 -24.49 4.94 19.28
C SER A 394 -23.50 4.66 18.14
N ALA A 395 -23.37 3.39 17.72
CA ALA A 395 -22.49 3.04 16.61
C ALA A 395 -22.82 3.84 15.34
N THR A 396 -24.11 4.07 15.07
CA THR A 396 -24.58 4.89 13.94
C THR A 396 -24.10 6.34 14.05
N GLN A 397 -24.25 6.98 15.21
CA GLN A 397 -23.80 8.37 15.40
C GLN A 397 -22.29 8.48 15.25
N PHE A 398 -21.54 7.53 15.83
CA PHE A 398 -20.09 7.49 15.72
C PHE A 398 -19.65 7.38 14.25
N MET A 399 -20.25 6.45 13.50
CA MET A 399 -19.96 6.26 12.07
C MET A 399 -20.29 7.49 11.22
N VAL A 400 -21.41 8.18 11.51
CA VAL A 400 -21.79 9.41 10.81
C VAL A 400 -20.79 10.54 11.08
N ILE A 401 -20.31 10.68 12.32
CA ILE A 401 -19.31 11.70 12.68
C ILE A 401 -17.99 11.41 11.97
N VAL A 402 -17.50 10.17 12.05
CA VAL A 402 -16.26 9.74 11.39
C VAL A 402 -16.33 9.95 9.88
N MET A 403 -17.43 9.51 9.25
CA MET A 403 -17.67 9.74 7.82
C MET A 403 -17.68 11.24 7.51
N GLY A 404 -18.38 12.05 8.30
CA GLY A 404 -18.44 13.50 8.11
C GLY A 404 -17.08 14.18 8.20
N LEU A 405 -16.21 13.77 9.12
CA LEU A 405 -14.84 14.29 9.27
C LEU A 405 -13.96 13.95 8.05
N ILE A 406 -14.01 12.70 7.59
CA ILE A 406 -13.23 12.24 6.42
C ILE A 406 -13.77 12.89 5.14
N ALA A 407 -15.09 12.98 4.97
CA ALA A 407 -15.71 13.65 3.82
C ALA A 407 -15.39 15.15 3.80
N PHE A 408 -15.47 15.82 4.96
CA PHE A 408 -15.05 17.22 5.10
C PHE A 408 -13.58 17.40 4.70
N LEU A 409 -12.68 16.50 5.13
CA LEU A 409 -11.28 16.52 4.75
C LEU A 409 -11.10 16.40 3.23
N THR A 410 -11.78 15.45 2.58
CA THR A 410 -11.73 15.29 1.12
C THR A 410 -12.23 16.54 0.40
N ILE A 411 -13.34 17.12 0.84
CA ILE A 411 -13.90 18.36 0.27
C ILE A 411 -12.94 19.53 0.46
N TRP A 412 -12.36 19.68 1.66
CA TRP A 412 -11.37 20.71 1.97
C TRP A 412 -10.18 20.64 1.02
N GLU A 413 -9.62 19.44 0.81
CA GLU A 413 -8.49 19.26 -0.09
C GLU A 413 -8.84 19.45 -1.56
N THR A 414 -10.02 18.99 -1.97
CA THR A 414 -10.50 19.13 -3.35
C THR A 414 -10.68 20.61 -3.67
N ILE A 415 -11.44 21.34 -2.84
CA ILE A 415 -11.67 22.77 -3.02
C ILE A 415 -10.36 23.55 -2.91
N GLY A 416 -9.53 23.25 -1.90
CA GLY A 416 -8.24 23.89 -1.72
C GLY A 416 -7.26 23.64 -2.88
N GLY A 417 -7.45 22.56 -3.64
CA GLY A 417 -6.67 22.24 -4.83
C GLY A 417 -7.28 22.67 -6.16
N MET A 418 -8.38 23.41 -6.13
CA MET A 418 -8.87 24.09 -7.33
C MET A 418 -8.03 25.33 -7.64
N LEU A 419 -8.09 25.78 -8.89
CA LEU A 419 -7.50 27.06 -9.32
C LEU A 419 -8.30 28.24 -8.74
N LYS A 420 -7.67 29.39 -8.56
CA LYS A 420 -8.33 30.63 -8.10
C LYS A 420 -9.42 31.11 -9.05
N SER A 421 -9.31 30.79 -10.33
CA SER A 421 -10.26 31.15 -11.39
C SER A 421 -11.29 30.05 -11.67
N THR A 422 -11.48 29.09 -10.75
CA THR A 422 -12.36 27.95 -10.99
C THR A 422 -13.83 28.36 -11.14
N ALA A 423 -14.45 27.91 -12.23
CA ALA A 423 -15.90 27.93 -12.43
C ALA A 423 -16.52 26.61 -11.93
N ILE A 424 -17.79 26.65 -11.52
CA ILE A 424 -18.50 25.46 -10.98
C ILE A 424 -18.77 24.42 -12.07
N PHE A 425 -18.98 24.85 -13.31
CA PHE A 425 -19.31 23.98 -14.43
C PHE A 425 -18.38 24.23 -15.60
N GLU A 426 -17.86 23.16 -16.19
CA GLU A 426 -17.17 23.20 -17.47
C GLU A 426 -18.19 23.39 -18.60
N PRO A 427 -17.98 24.35 -19.52
CA PRO A 427 -18.87 24.52 -20.65
C PRO A 427 -18.82 23.30 -21.57
N TRP A 428 -19.98 22.75 -21.94
CA TRP A 428 -20.08 21.59 -22.82
C TRP A 428 -19.84 21.98 -24.29
N THR A 429 -18.59 22.22 -24.65
CA THR A 429 -18.18 22.65 -26.01
C THR A 429 -18.29 21.54 -27.05
N ASP A 430 -18.25 20.27 -26.62
CA ASP A 430 -18.25 19.09 -27.50
C ASP A 430 -19.64 18.47 -27.70
N ALA A 431 -20.71 19.24 -27.43
CA ALA A 431 -22.08 18.78 -27.65
C ALA A 431 -22.41 18.49 -29.13
N HIS A 432 -21.53 18.89 -30.05
CA HIS A 432 -21.67 18.71 -31.48
C HIS A 432 -20.51 17.88 -32.01
N PRO A 433 -20.72 17.07 -33.07
CA PRO A 433 -19.64 16.30 -33.66
C PRO A 433 -18.49 17.23 -34.08
N PRO A 434 -17.23 16.78 -33.93
CA PRO A 434 -16.07 17.58 -34.32
C PRO A 434 -16.24 18.03 -35.77
N SER A 435 -15.90 19.29 -36.03
CA SER A 435 -16.06 19.87 -37.36
C SER A 435 -15.33 19.03 -38.42
N GLY A 436 -15.82 19.05 -39.67
CA GLY A 436 -15.19 18.30 -40.77
C GLY A 436 -13.71 18.63 -41.01
N ALA A 437 -13.21 19.75 -40.47
CA ALA A 437 -11.80 20.14 -40.49
C ALA A 437 -10.96 19.38 -39.45
N LEU A 438 -11.50 19.15 -38.24
CA LEU A 438 -10.87 18.30 -37.21
C LEU A 438 -10.77 16.84 -37.66
N LEU A 439 -11.82 16.34 -38.34
CA LEU A 439 -11.83 14.99 -38.92
C LEU A 439 -10.83 14.80 -40.07
N ARG A 440 -10.41 15.90 -40.73
CA ARG A 440 -9.39 15.89 -41.79
C ARG A 440 -7.97 16.17 -41.29
N GLY A 441 -7.78 16.39 -39.98
CA GLY A 441 -6.49 16.79 -39.41
C GLY A 441 -6.08 18.23 -39.76
N GLU A 442 -6.99 19.04 -40.29
CA GLU A 442 -6.76 20.42 -40.72
C GLU A 442 -7.27 21.42 -39.65
N SER A 443 -6.78 21.31 -38.42
CA SER A 443 -6.51 22.43 -37.50
C SER A 443 -6.18 21.92 -36.11
N SER A 444 -4.96 22.23 -35.68
CA SER A 444 -4.54 22.26 -34.29
C SER A 444 -4.93 23.62 -33.67
N THR A 445 -5.15 23.63 -32.36
CA THR A 445 -5.30 24.79 -31.47
C THR A 445 -6.63 25.56 -31.53
N GLN A 446 -7.68 25.03 -30.91
CA GLN A 446 -8.52 25.90 -30.08
C GLN A 446 -7.73 26.18 -28.80
N ASN A 447 -7.01 27.30 -28.80
CA ASN A 447 -6.45 27.87 -27.58
C ASN A 447 -7.61 28.22 -26.64
N SER A 448 -7.60 27.64 -25.44
CA SER A 448 -8.38 28.07 -24.28
C SER A 448 -7.94 29.45 -23.74
N ASP A 449 -6.91 30.08 -24.30
CA ASP A 449 -6.42 31.42 -23.92
C ASP A 449 -7.27 32.59 -24.47
N GLY A 450 -8.39 32.32 -25.14
CA GLY A 450 -9.23 33.36 -25.77
C GLY A 450 -10.37 33.94 -24.92
N LEU A 451 -10.60 33.47 -23.70
CA LEU A 451 -11.77 33.86 -22.88
C LEU A 451 -11.50 34.97 -21.85
N ILE A 452 -10.27 35.53 -21.79
CA ILE A 452 -9.92 36.57 -20.81
C ILE A 452 -10.12 38.01 -21.36
N ASP A 453 -10.27 38.20 -22.68
CA ASP A 453 -10.23 39.54 -23.30
C ASP A 453 -11.57 40.05 -23.85
N ARG A 454 -12.70 39.72 -23.22
CA ARG A 454 -13.97 40.42 -23.50
C ARG A 454 -14.84 40.57 -22.26
N GLU A 455 -14.55 41.59 -21.47
CA GLU A 455 -15.56 42.46 -20.85
C GLU A 455 -14.87 43.75 -20.35
N SER A 456 -15.10 44.83 -21.09
CA SER A 456 -14.84 46.23 -20.73
C SER A 456 -16.16 46.97 -20.69
#